data_AF-S9SAK3-F1
#
_entry.id   AF-S9SAK3-F1
#
_cell.length_a   1.000
_cell.length_b   1.000
_cell.length_c   1.000
_cell.angle_alpha   90.00
_cell.angle_beta   90.00
_cell.angle_gamma   90.00
#
_symmetry.space_group_name_H-M   'P 1'
#
loop_
_entity.id
_entity.type
_entity.pdbx_description
1 polymer ?
#
loop_
_entity_poly.entity_id
_entity_poly.type
_entity_poly.pdbx_seq_one_letter_code
_entity_poly.pdbx_strand_id
1 'polypeptide(L)'
;MSHRFASGPVASPLAVTILVLPGSSLMSLAATVEPWRALNRLSPELRADWRLVSLDGGPVLLSSGMPFAVQGPLGPDLSGDLLAIIGGIDALEHARPALGMLRGLVRRFARVAGIESGAWVLGGLGLLEGRRATAHWEDHEEFLLRHPGVDVRPDRWVADGPVLTAGGGLARPRPDAASDPRALGTGGGSRGGQRLCL
;
A
#
# COMPACT_ATOMS: atom_id res chain seq x y z
N MET A 1 -39.20 20.78 -6.95
CA MET A 1 -38.69 20.06 -8.13
C MET A 1 -37.69 19.02 -7.65
N SER A 2 -38.14 17.77 -7.61
CA SER A 2 -37.42 16.60 -7.09
C SER A 2 -36.55 16.00 -8.19
N HIS A 3 -35.24 16.20 -8.13
CA HIS A 3 -34.31 15.45 -8.98
C HIS A 3 -34.19 14.03 -8.44
N ARG A 4 -34.92 13.10 -9.06
CA ARG A 4 -34.67 11.66 -8.95
C ARG A 4 -33.30 11.39 -9.60
N PHE A 5 -32.31 11.04 -8.79
CA PHE A 5 -31.12 10.36 -9.29
C PHE A 5 -31.57 8.99 -9.81
N ALA A 6 -31.54 8.82 -11.12
CA ALA A 6 -31.74 7.52 -11.74
C ALA A 6 -30.56 6.62 -11.33
N SER A 7 -30.83 5.65 -10.46
CA SER A 7 -29.90 4.59 -10.09
C SER A 7 -29.78 3.61 -11.25
N GLY A 8 -28.87 3.90 -12.19
CA GLY A 8 -28.36 2.88 -13.11
C GLY A 8 -27.65 1.76 -12.34
N PRO A 9 -27.39 0.60 -12.97
CA PRO A 9 -26.76 -0.52 -12.30
C PRO A 9 -25.38 -0.08 -11.78
N VAL A 10 -25.20 -0.11 -10.46
CA VAL A 10 -23.90 0.11 -9.83
C VAL A 10 -23.02 -1.04 -10.31
N ALA A 11 -21.89 -0.73 -10.96
CA ALA A 11 -20.88 -1.73 -11.27
C ALA A 11 -20.54 -2.50 -9.98
N SER A 12 -20.27 -3.82 -10.07
CA SER A 12 -19.89 -4.61 -8.91
C SER A 12 -18.80 -3.89 -8.10
N PRO A 13 -18.93 -3.80 -6.76
CA PRO A 13 -17.95 -3.08 -5.95
C PRO A 13 -16.54 -3.64 -6.13
N LEU A 14 -15.55 -2.76 -6.18
CA LEU A 14 -14.14 -3.16 -6.15
C LEU A 14 -13.84 -3.89 -4.84
N ALA A 15 -13.45 -5.15 -4.92
CA ALA A 15 -13.09 -5.98 -3.78
C ALA A 15 -11.61 -5.78 -3.42
N VAL A 16 -11.35 -5.11 -2.30
CA VAL A 16 -10.00 -4.77 -1.83
C VAL A 16 -9.70 -5.49 -0.52
N THR A 17 -8.58 -6.21 -0.48
CA THR A 17 -8.05 -6.79 0.75
C THR A 17 -6.75 -6.09 1.11
N ILE A 18 -6.67 -5.57 2.34
CA ILE A 18 -5.50 -4.85 2.83
C ILE A 18 -4.88 -5.69 3.94
N LEU A 19 -3.77 -6.37 3.64
CA LEU A 19 -2.95 -7.07 4.61
C LEU A 19 -2.05 -6.07 5.34
N VAL A 20 -2.19 -6.03 6.66
CA VAL A 20 -1.37 -5.19 7.54
C VAL A 20 -0.36 -6.09 8.24
N LEU A 21 0.93 -5.79 8.05
CA LEU A 21 2.01 -6.51 8.73
C LEU A 21 2.48 -5.74 9.97
N PRO A 22 2.99 -6.44 11.01
CA PRO A 22 3.65 -5.80 12.14
C PRO A 22 4.74 -4.82 11.69
N GLY A 23 4.97 -3.79 12.50
CA GLY A 23 5.92 -2.72 12.20
C GLY A 23 5.40 -1.67 11.20
N SER A 24 4.22 -1.87 10.59
CA SER A 24 3.61 -0.88 9.70
C SER A 24 3.37 0.45 10.40
N SER A 25 3.53 1.56 9.68
CA SER A 25 3.22 2.88 10.23
C SER A 25 1.72 3.20 10.16
N LEU A 26 1.22 3.95 11.16
CA LEU A 26 -0.15 4.45 11.16
C LEU A 26 -0.43 5.37 9.95
N MET A 27 0.58 6.10 9.50
CA MET A 27 0.47 6.97 8.34
C MET A 27 0.27 6.17 7.05
N SER A 28 1.02 5.09 6.84
CA SER A 28 0.84 4.19 5.67
C SER A 28 -0.55 3.56 5.67
N LEU A 29 -1.04 3.15 6.84
CA LEU A 29 -2.42 2.66 7.01
C LEU A 29 -3.46 3.71 6.62
N ALA A 30 -3.38 4.91 7.21
CA ALA A 30 -4.31 5.98 6.91
C ALA A 30 -4.29 6.38 5.43
N ALA A 31 -3.09 6.54 4.84
CA ALA A 31 -2.92 6.88 3.43
C ALA A 31 -3.46 5.80 2.48
N THR A 32 -3.48 4.53 2.91
CA THR A 32 -4.04 3.44 2.11
C THR A 32 -5.57 3.36 2.24
N VAL A 33 -6.12 3.58 3.43
CA VAL A 33 -7.55 3.38 3.73
C VAL A 33 -8.40 4.59 3.37
N GLU A 34 -7.93 5.81 3.67
CA GLU A 34 -8.71 7.04 3.50
C GLU A 34 -9.20 7.29 2.07
N PRO A 35 -8.46 6.95 1.01
CA PRO A 35 -8.96 7.03 -0.37
C PRO A 35 -10.19 6.17 -0.62
N TRP A 36 -10.22 4.93 -0.11
CA TRP A 36 -11.38 4.05 -0.29
C TRP A 36 -12.60 4.56 0.48
N ARG A 37 -12.38 5.10 1.68
CA ARG A 37 -13.42 5.77 2.46
C ARG A 37 -13.94 7.02 1.73
N ALA A 38 -13.05 7.82 1.13
CA ALA A 38 -13.41 9.01 0.37
C ALA A 38 -14.18 8.64 -0.90
N LEU A 39 -13.73 7.64 -1.66
CA LEU A 39 -14.42 7.10 -2.84
C LEU A 39 -15.87 6.74 -2.51
N ASN A 40 -16.07 5.91 -1.47
CA ASN A 40 -17.40 5.48 -1.04
C ASN A 40 -18.30 6.62 -0.56
N ARG A 41 -17.71 7.76 -0.14
CA ARG A 41 -18.46 8.94 0.30
C ARG A 41 -18.79 9.89 -0.84
N LEU A 42 -17.89 10.03 -1.80
CA LEU A 42 -17.92 11.10 -2.81
C LEU A 42 -18.42 10.64 -4.18
N SER A 43 -18.39 9.35 -4.48
CA SER A 43 -18.75 8.79 -5.80
C SER A 43 -19.91 7.81 -5.67
N PRO A 44 -21.17 8.22 -5.84
CA PRO A 44 -22.33 7.31 -5.78
C PRO A 44 -22.31 6.16 -6.80
N GLU A 45 -21.60 6.36 -7.91
CA GLU A 45 -21.48 5.43 -9.04
C GLU A 45 -20.32 4.43 -8.90
N LEU A 46 -19.38 4.68 -7.97
CA LEU A 46 -18.26 3.80 -7.69
C LEU A 46 -18.34 3.32 -6.25
N ARG A 47 -18.01 2.05 -6.01
CA ARG A 47 -17.97 1.51 -4.66
C ARG A 47 -16.79 0.58 -4.49
N ALA A 48 -16.11 0.70 -3.37
CA ALA A 48 -15.11 -0.26 -2.92
C ALA A 48 -15.63 -0.98 -1.67
N ASP A 49 -15.56 -2.31 -1.70
CA ASP A 49 -15.69 -3.14 -0.52
C ASP A 49 -14.28 -3.53 -0.06
N TRP A 50 -13.85 -2.97 1.06
CA TRP A 50 -12.48 -3.14 1.56
C TRP A 50 -12.46 -3.69 2.98
N ARG A 51 -11.47 -4.53 3.25
CA ARG A 51 -11.22 -5.13 4.57
C ARG A 51 -9.76 -5.04 4.95
N LEU A 52 -9.48 -4.81 6.23
CA LEU A 52 -8.14 -4.96 6.79
C LEU A 52 -8.04 -6.37 7.38
N VAL A 53 -6.94 -7.03 7.09
CA VAL A 53 -6.63 -8.36 7.61
C VAL A 53 -5.21 -8.38 8.16
N SER A 54 -4.97 -9.26 9.12
CA SER A 54 -3.63 -9.63 9.58
C SER A 54 -3.40 -11.10 9.27
N LEU A 55 -2.19 -11.61 9.49
CA LEU A 55 -1.88 -13.01 9.17
C LEU A 55 -2.75 -14.00 9.97
N ASP A 56 -3.03 -13.69 11.23
CA ASP A 56 -3.77 -14.53 12.18
C ASP A 56 -5.15 -13.97 12.56
N GLY A 57 -5.46 -12.75 12.12
CA GLY A 57 -6.68 -12.03 12.47
C GLY A 57 -6.62 -11.28 13.79
N GLY A 58 -5.50 -11.37 14.51
CA GLY A 58 -5.25 -10.60 15.73
C GLY A 58 -4.87 -9.14 15.43
N PRO A 59 -4.89 -8.27 16.45
CA PRO A 59 -4.41 -6.90 16.32
C PRO A 59 -2.94 -6.86 15.89
N VAL A 60 -2.60 -5.92 15.01
CA VAL A 60 -1.25 -5.74 14.50
C VAL A 60 -0.54 -4.66 15.29
N LEU A 61 0.66 -4.95 15.79
CA LEU A 61 1.49 -3.95 16.47
C LEU A 61 2.13 -3.02 15.45
N LEU A 62 1.73 -1.74 15.47
CA LEU A 62 2.30 -0.70 14.61
C LEU A 62 3.67 -0.25 15.10
N SER A 63 4.45 0.40 14.25
CA SER A 63 5.76 0.97 14.64
C SER A 63 5.68 2.02 15.75
N SER A 64 4.50 2.62 15.97
CA SER A 64 4.24 3.51 17.11
C SER A 64 4.01 2.80 18.44
N GLY A 65 4.04 1.46 18.47
CA GLY A 65 3.72 0.64 19.64
C GLY A 65 2.22 0.48 19.90
N MET A 66 1.35 1.03 19.04
CA MET A 66 -0.10 0.90 19.18
C MET A 66 -0.59 -0.41 18.56
N PRO A 67 -1.40 -1.21 19.26
CA PRO A 67 -2.11 -2.33 18.63
C PRO A 67 -3.24 -1.79 17.76
N PHE A 68 -3.32 -2.26 16.52
CA PHE A 68 -4.34 -1.87 15.56
C PHE A 68 -5.25 -3.04 15.21
N ALA A 69 -6.54 -2.91 15.47
CA ALA A 69 -7.52 -3.96 15.20
C ALA A 69 -7.80 -4.12 13.70
N VAL A 70 -8.01 -5.36 13.26
CA VAL A 70 -8.35 -5.73 11.88
C VAL A 70 -9.67 -6.50 11.86
N GLN A 71 -10.26 -6.70 10.68
CA GLN A 71 -11.55 -7.39 10.52
C GLN A 71 -11.43 -8.93 10.55
N GLY A 72 -10.23 -9.49 10.37
CA GLY A 72 -10.03 -10.94 10.44
C GLY A 72 -8.71 -11.42 9.86
N PRO A 73 -8.52 -12.75 9.79
CA PRO A 73 -7.30 -13.36 9.29
C PRO A 73 -7.19 -13.30 7.77
N LEU A 74 -5.95 -13.42 7.28
CA LEU A 74 -5.65 -13.66 5.88
C LEU A 74 -6.07 -15.09 5.51
N GLY A 75 -7.30 -15.24 5.03
CA GLY A 75 -7.83 -16.53 4.57
C GLY A 75 -7.19 -16.98 3.25
N PRO A 76 -6.93 -18.28 3.07
CA PRO A 76 -6.35 -18.81 1.83
C PRO A 76 -7.30 -18.67 0.64
N ASP A 77 -8.61 -18.60 0.88
CA ASP A 77 -9.71 -18.51 -0.08
C ASP A 77 -10.07 -17.08 -0.50
N LEU A 78 -9.40 -16.06 0.06
CA LEU A 78 -9.61 -14.68 -0.33
C LEU A 78 -9.27 -14.46 -1.82
N SER A 79 -10.06 -13.60 -2.46
CA SER A 79 -9.92 -13.18 -3.85
C SER A 79 -10.51 -11.78 -4.02
N GLY A 80 -10.19 -11.11 -5.12
CA GLY A 80 -10.72 -9.78 -5.39
C GLY A 80 -9.93 -9.02 -6.45
N ASP A 81 -10.16 -7.72 -6.51
CA ASP A 81 -9.53 -6.85 -7.49
C ASP A 81 -8.14 -6.40 -7.04
N LEU A 82 -7.94 -6.19 -5.75
CA LEU A 82 -6.68 -5.70 -5.19
C LEU A 82 -6.33 -6.38 -3.87
N LEU A 83 -5.12 -6.92 -3.78
CA LEU A 83 -4.45 -7.23 -2.52
C LEU A 83 -3.38 -6.18 -2.25
N ALA A 84 -3.59 -5.32 -1.25
CA ALA A 84 -2.58 -4.37 -0.78
C ALA A 84 -1.86 -4.95 0.44
N ILE A 85 -0.53 -5.01 0.39
CA ILE A 85 0.33 -5.46 1.49
C ILE A 85 1.03 -4.21 2.04
N ILE A 86 0.63 -3.80 3.24
CA ILE A 86 1.31 -2.74 3.97
C ILE A 86 2.42 -3.38 4.79
N GLY A 87 3.65 -3.04 4.44
CA GLY A 87 4.82 -3.40 5.23
C GLY A 87 5.26 -2.25 6.12
N GLY A 88 6.07 -2.61 7.11
CA GLY A 88 6.86 -1.70 7.93
C GLY A 88 8.24 -2.28 8.18
N ILE A 89 8.82 -1.94 9.34
CA ILE A 89 10.09 -2.53 9.79
C ILE A 89 10.01 -4.06 9.73
N ASP A 90 11.03 -4.70 9.15
CA ASP A 90 11.14 -6.15 9.02
C ASP A 90 9.95 -6.84 8.29
N ALA A 91 9.29 -6.14 7.37
CA ALA A 91 8.09 -6.63 6.66
C ALA A 91 8.25 -8.05 6.07
N LEU A 92 9.39 -8.36 5.44
CA LEU A 92 9.63 -9.69 4.87
C LEU A 92 9.75 -10.78 5.94
N GLU A 93 10.37 -10.48 7.08
CA GLU A 93 10.47 -11.42 8.19
C GLU A 93 9.10 -11.70 8.80
N HIS A 94 8.31 -10.65 9.01
CA HIS A 94 6.94 -10.79 9.48
C HIS A 94 6.05 -11.59 8.50
N ALA A 95 6.25 -11.44 7.20
CA ALA A 95 5.51 -12.18 6.19
C ALA A 95 6.04 -13.62 5.98
N ARG A 96 7.27 -13.93 6.41
CA ARG A 96 7.96 -15.21 6.14
C ARG A 96 7.11 -16.45 6.45
N PRO A 97 6.40 -16.55 7.60
CA PRO A 97 5.57 -17.72 7.91
C PRO A 97 4.42 -17.92 6.92
N ALA A 98 3.95 -16.86 6.26
CA ALA A 98 2.81 -16.87 5.35
C ALA A 98 3.21 -16.83 3.87
N LEU A 99 4.50 -16.75 3.51
CA LEU A 99 4.93 -16.62 2.10
C LEU A 99 4.41 -17.76 1.21
N GLY A 100 4.38 -18.99 1.72
CA GLY A 100 3.84 -20.14 0.96
C GLY A 100 2.35 -19.96 0.61
N MET A 101 1.55 -19.54 1.58
CA MET A 101 0.13 -19.22 1.38
C MET A 101 -0.03 -18.02 0.43
N LEU A 102 0.72 -16.94 0.68
CA LEU A 102 0.68 -15.71 -0.12
C LEU A 102 0.97 -15.97 -1.60
N ARG A 103 1.94 -16.84 -1.94
CA ARG A 103 2.20 -17.24 -3.35
C ARG A 103 0.97 -17.84 -4.04
N GLY A 104 0.19 -18.63 -3.30
CA GLY A 104 -1.08 -19.15 -3.80
C GLY A 104 -2.12 -18.05 -3.93
N LEU A 105 -2.22 -17.22 -2.90
CA LEU A 105 -3.24 -16.20 -2.74
C LEU A 105 -3.12 -15.07 -3.76
N VAL A 106 -1.93 -14.56 -4.04
CA VAL A 106 -1.72 -13.44 -4.98
C VAL A 106 -2.27 -13.71 -6.39
N ARG A 107 -2.33 -14.99 -6.81
CA ARG A 107 -2.90 -15.39 -8.11
C ARG A 107 -4.42 -15.28 -8.17
N ARG A 108 -5.08 -15.13 -7.01
CA ARG A 108 -6.53 -14.94 -6.89
C ARG A 108 -6.95 -13.47 -6.90
N PHE A 109 -5.99 -12.57 -7.01
CA PHE A 109 -6.22 -11.14 -7.11
C PHE A 109 -5.85 -10.62 -8.50
N ALA A 110 -6.67 -9.71 -9.04
CA ALA A 110 -6.36 -9.09 -10.33
C ALA A 110 -5.09 -8.23 -10.25
N ARG A 111 -4.86 -7.57 -9.11
CA ARG A 111 -3.68 -6.73 -8.85
C ARG A 111 -3.16 -6.94 -7.43
N VAL A 112 -1.86 -6.75 -7.26
CA VAL A 112 -1.19 -6.81 -5.96
C VAL A 112 -0.34 -5.56 -5.77
N ALA A 113 -0.48 -4.91 -4.61
CA ALA A 113 0.26 -3.71 -4.25
C ALA A 113 1.15 -3.95 -3.04
N GLY A 114 2.41 -3.51 -3.10
CA GLY A 114 3.34 -3.43 -1.98
C GLY A 114 3.48 -1.98 -1.54
N ILE A 115 3.07 -1.69 -0.32
CA ILE A 115 3.05 -0.32 0.22
C ILE A 115 4.12 -0.22 1.29
N GLU A 116 4.94 0.83 1.17
CA GLU A 116 6.13 1.08 1.97
C GLU A 116 7.09 -0.14 1.89
N SER A 117 7.42 -0.76 3.00
CA SER A 117 8.26 -1.98 3.02
C SER A 117 7.56 -3.22 2.43
N GLY A 118 6.30 -3.10 1.99
CA GLY A 118 5.56 -4.17 1.31
C GLY A 118 6.21 -4.64 0.00
N ALA A 119 7.04 -3.80 -0.64
CA ALA A 119 7.83 -4.18 -1.81
C ALA A 119 8.78 -5.37 -1.51
N TRP A 120 9.35 -5.44 -0.30
CA TRP A 120 10.16 -6.59 0.15
C TRP A 120 9.39 -7.90 0.14
N VAL A 121 8.12 -7.86 0.54
CA VAL A 121 7.24 -9.03 0.51
C VAL A 121 6.98 -9.46 -0.92
N LEU A 122 6.71 -8.51 -1.83
CA LEU A 122 6.52 -8.82 -3.25
C LEU A 122 7.79 -9.40 -3.88
N GLY A 123 8.97 -8.89 -3.51
CA GLY A 123 10.27 -9.45 -3.87
C GLY A 123 10.43 -10.89 -3.38
N GLY A 124 10.11 -11.17 -2.12
CA GLY A 124 10.14 -12.52 -1.53
C GLY A 124 9.12 -13.50 -2.13
N LEU A 125 8.07 -12.99 -2.75
CA LEU A 125 7.10 -13.77 -3.54
C LEU A 125 7.56 -13.99 -4.99
N GLY A 126 8.66 -13.37 -5.43
CA GLY A 126 9.17 -13.44 -6.79
C GLY A 126 8.34 -12.64 -7.80
N LEU A 127 7.50 -11.72 -7.34
CA LEU A 127 6.58 -10.98 -8.22
C LEU A 127 7.25 -9.85 -8.99
N LEU A 128 8.43 -9.41 -8.54
CA LEU A 128 9.13 -8.24 -9.08
C LEU A 128 10.20 -8.57 -10.13
N GLU A 129 10.55 -9.84 -10.29
CA GLU A 129 11.59 -10.26 -11.23
C GLU A 129 11.28 -9.79 -12.65
N GLY A 130 12.22 -9.06 -13.27
CA GLY A 130 12.07 -8.48 -14.61
C GLY A 130 11.07 -7.32 -14.70
N ARG A 131 10.60 -6.77 -13.57
CA ARG A 131 9.65 -5.64 -13.52
C ARG A 131 10.27 -4.37 -12.98
N ARG A 132 9.60 -3.26 -13.25
CA ARG A 132 9.83 -2.00 -12.54
C ARG A 132 9.14 -2.04 -11.19
N ALA A 133 9.83 -1.55 -10.16
CA ALA A 133 9.28 -1.39 -8.82
C ALA A 133 9.92 -0.20 -8.11
N THR A 134 9.34 0.21 -6.99
CA THR A 134 9.97 1.14 -6.05
C THR A 134 9.90 0.55 -4.64
N ALA A 135 10.77 1.00 -3.76
CA ALA A 135 10.84 0.58 -2.36
C ALA A 135 10.83 1.82 -1.45
N HIS A 136 10.79 1.59 -0.13
CA HIS A 136 10.94 2.67 0.83
C HIS A 136 12.28 3.40 0.60
N TRP A 137 12.29 4.72 0.82
CA TRP A 137 13.46 5.55 0.49
C TRP A 137 14.69 5.21 1.34
N GLU A 138 14.50 4.77 2.58
CA GLU A 138 15.58 4.28 3.46
C GLU A 138 16.17 2.97 2.95
N ASP A 139 15.34 2.14 2.34
CA ASP A 139 15.68 0.79 1.92
C ASP A 139 16.17 0.74 0.47
N HIS A 140 16.11 1.84 -0.28
CA HIS A 140 16.26 1.83 -1.74
C HIS A 140 17.59 1.21 -2.20
N GLU A 141 18.70 1.54 -1.54
CA GLU A 141 20.02 1.00 -1.86
C GLU A 141 20.11 -0.50 -1.52
N GLU A 142 19.59 -0.91 -0.36
CA GLU A 142 19.58 -2.30 0.04
C GLU A 142 18.67 -3.14 -0.86
N PHE A 143 17.53 -2.59 -1.26
CA PHE A 143 16.57 -3.23 -2.14
C PHE A 143 17.15 -3.51 -3.52
N LEU A 144 17.88 -2.54 -4.08
CA LEU A 144 18.65 -2.70 -5.32
C LEU A 144 19.66 -3.86 -5.22
N LEU A 145 20.38 -3.94 -4.11
CA LEU A 145 21.41 -4.98 -3.89
C LEU A 145 20.78 -6.38 -3.75
N ARG A 146 19.68 -6.50 -3.02
CA ARG A 146 19.01 -7.79 -2.76
C ARG A 146 18.12 -8.27 -3.91
N HIS A 147 17.71 -7.38 -4.80
CA HIS A 147 16.83 -7.67 -5.93
C HIS A 147 17.40 -7.17 -7.28
N PRO A 148 18.55 -7.74 -7.75
CA PRO A 148 19.23 -7.26 -8.96
C PRO A 148 18.42 -7.46 -10.26
N GLY A 149 17.44 -8.35 -10.26
CA GLY A 149 16.52 -8.58 -11.38
C GLY A 149 15.37 -7.58 -11.48
N VAL A 150 15.29 -6.61 -10.54
CA VAL A 150 14.24 -5.60 -10.48
C VAL A 150 14.78 -4.26 -10.97
N ASP A 151 14.04 -3.61 -11.85
CA ASP A 151 14.33 -2.24 -12.30
C ASP A 151 13.78 -1.24 -11.25
N VAL A 152 14.56 -0.99 -10.20
CA VAL A 152 14.15 -0.14 -9.07
C VAL A 152 14.17 1.32 -9.48
N ARG A 153 13.02 1.99 -9.37
CA ARG A 153 12.81 3.39 -9.73
C ARG A 153 12.71 4.26 -8.48
N PRO A 154 13.30 5.46 -8.48
CA PRO A 154 13.18 6.43 -7.38
C PRO A 154 11.82 7.15 -7.36
N ASP A 155 10.82 6.62 -8.06
CA ASP A 155 9.47 7.17 -8.14
C ASP A 155 8.70 6.86 -6.85
N ARG A 156 7.75 7.73 -6.48
CA ARG A 156 6.90 7.53 -5.28
C ARG A 156 6.05 6.27 -5.38
N TRP A 157 5.62 5.93 -6.59
CA TRP A 157 4.92 4.71 -6.88
C TRP A 157 5.22 4.26 -8.31
N VAL A 158 5.15 2.95 -8.53
CA VAL A 158 5.37 2.31 -9.82
C VAL A 158 4.24 1.30 -10.03
N ALA A 159 3.71 1.24 -11.25
CA ALA A 159 2.80 0.20 -11.68
C ALA A 159 3.39 -0.52 -12.89
N ASP A 160 3.55 -1.83 -12.78
CA ASP A 160 4.09 -2.70 -13.82
C ASP A 160 3.23 -3.96 -13.98
N GLY A 161 2.26 -3.90 -14.90
CA GLY A 161 1.27 -4.94 -15.10
C GLY A 161 0.35 -5.11 -13.88
N PRO A 162 0.21 -6.34 -13.34
CA PRO A 162 -0.64 -6.59 -12.16
C PRO A 162 0.00 -6.14 -10.85
N VAL A 163 1.27 -5.70 -10.85
CA VAL A 163 1.99 -5.34 -9.64
C VAL A 163 2.09 -3.82 -9.49
N LEU A 164 1.82 -3.33 -8.28
CA LEU A 164 2.06 -1.95 -7.88
C LEU A 164 3.01 -1.91 -6.68
N THR A 165 3.83 -0.88 -6.61
CA THR A 165 4.66 -0.59 -5.44
C THR A 165 4.63 0.89 -5.12
N ALA A 166 4.61 1.24 -3.84
CA ALA A 166 4.66 2.63 -3.39
C ALA A 166 5.63 2.76 -2.20
N GLY A 167 6.64 3.63 -2.30
CA GLY A 167 7.73 3.76 -1.33
C GLY A 167 7.42 4.55 -0.05
N GLY A 168 6.13 4.84 0.23
CA GLY A 168 5.73 5.65 1.39
C GLY A 168 5.69 7.16 1.15
N GLY A 169 5.16 7.90 2.14
CA GLY A 169 4.74 9.31 1.99
C GLY A 169 5.83 10.36 2.14
N LEU A 170 6.98 10.02 2.73
CA LEU A 170 8.12 10.93 2.84
C LEU A 170 9.07 10.61 1.68
N ALA A 171 9.20 11.55 0.74
CA ALA A 171 10.30 11.49 -0.22
C ALA A 171 11.62 11.61 0.56
N ARG A 172 12.69 10.93 0.10
CA ARG A 172 14.03 11.05 0.66
C ARG A 172 14.31 12.53 0.98
N PRO A 173 14.51 12.92 2.25
CA PRO A 173 14.85 14.30 2.56
C PRO A 173 16.13 14.65 1.80
N ARG A 174 16.12 15.79 1.11
CA ARG A 174 17.33 16.24 0.43
C ARG A 174 18.44 16.44 1.47
N PRO A 175 19.70 16.11 1.16
CA PRO A 175 20.79 16.16 2.14
C PRO A 175 20.99 17.55 2.77
N ASP A 176 20.49 18.62 2.16
CA ASP A 176 20.52 20.01 2.65
C ASP A 176 19.35 20.38 3.60
N ALA A 177 18.30 19.57 3.65
CA ALA A 177 17.09 19.87 4.44
C ALA A 177 17.28 19.68 5.96
N ALA A 178 18.23 18.83 6.38
CA ALA A 178 18.50 18.55 7.79
C ALA A 178 19.25 19.69 8.51
N SER A 179 19.87 20.61 7.78
CA SER A 179 20.62 21.75 8.31
C SER A 179 19.81 23.05 8.41
N ASP A 180 18.56 23.09 7.92
CA ASP A 180 17.74 24.29 7.98
C ASP A 180 16.72 24.21 9.13
N PRO A 181 16.94 24.94 10.25
CA PRO A 181 15.99 24.99 11.36
C PRO A 181 14.64 25.63 10.99
N ARG A 182 14.46 26.15 9.77
CA ARG A 182 13.19 26.70 9.26
C ARG A 182 12.31 25.64 8.57
N ALA A 183 12.82 24.44 8.27
CA ALA A 183 12.05 23.39 7.59
C ALA A 183 10.92 22.78 8.46
N LEU A 184 10.93 23.03 9.76
CA LEU A 184 9.90 22.56 10.71
C LEU A 184 8.80 23.59 10.98
N GLY A 185 8.77 24.72 10.25
CA GLY A 185 7.82 25.80 10.51
C GLY A 185 7.25 26.43 9.23
N THR A 186 5.93 26.32 9.11
CA THR A 186 5.03 27.10 8.25
C THR A 186 4.87 26.66 6.79
N GLY A 187 3.61 26.35 6.45
CA GLY A 187 3.16 26.17 5.08
C GLY A 187 3.22 27.45 4.26
N GLY A 188 3.47 27.30 2.97
CA GLY A 188 3.48 28.39 1.99
C GLY A 188 3.75 27.80 0.62
N GLY A 189 2.77 27.92 -0.28
CA GLY A 189 2.65 27.10 -1.48
C GLY A 189 3.73 27.28 -2.55
N SER A 190 3.87 26.25 -3.38
CA SER A 190 4.22 26.46 -4.79
C SER A 190 3.40 25.53 -5.66
N ARG A 191 2.89 26.11 -6.75
CA ARG A 191 1.98 25.52 -7.73
C ARG A 191 2.73 24.48 -8.55
N GLY A 192 2.31 23.24 -8.45
CA GLY A 192 2.66 22.17 -9.39
C GLY A 192 1.52 21.17 -9.37
N GLY A 193 0.64 21.24 -10.37
CA GLY A 193 -0.55 20.41 -10.49
C GLY A 193 -0.18 18.92 -10.51
N GLN A 194 -0.18 18.30 -9.35
CA GLN A 194 -0.30 16.86 -9.21
C GLN A 194 -1.75 16.62 -8.89
N ARG A 195 -2.49 16.11 -9.87
CA ARG A 195 -3.82 15.56 -9.62
C ARG A 195 -3.66 14.52 -8.53
N LEU A 196 -4.28 14.80 -7.39
CA LEU A 196 -4.65 13.80 -6.41
C LEU A 196 -5.53 12.80 -7.18
N CYS A 197 -4.95 11.68 -7.61
CA CYS A 197 -5.73 10.53 -8.07
C CYS A 197 -5.88 9.61 -6.87
N LEU A 198 -6.70 10.06 -5.92
CA LEU A 198 -7.36 9.33 -4.84
C LEU A 198 -8.68 10.05 -4.56
#